data_AF-A0AAW2T925-F1
#
_entry.id   AF-A0AAW2T925-F1
#
_cell.length_a   1.000
_cell.length_b   1.000
_cell.length_c   1.000
_cell.angle_alpha   90.00
_cell.angle_beta   90.00
_cell.angle_gamma   90.00
#
_symmetry.space_group_name_H-M   'P 1'
#
loop_
_entity.id
_entity.type
_entity.pdbx_description
1 polymer ?
#
loop_
_entity_poly.entity_id
_entity_poly.type
_entity_poly.pdbx_seq_one_letter_code
_entity_poly.pdbx_strand_id
1 'polypeptide(L)'
;MDAGLEKTMYDLAVVMVEKGGIGLVDPSQAADYYEVMHSYLADAGITGVKVDVIHEVLCLYAYIFIGDCDLRLDRCSVIIRENHKEGIQRMDLGAGESSAADDYESLMSTTDAELLKSAWRNEKAAPEILKFDADLVQRSRQQIQLMEEMVDEFNKNGVDPLTVSLYQMDLDRTMFLLRSYLRTRLQKIEKYVFHIQKTLELWNRLSKQEQKFARRCAGDLKHHLEQSVLSKLPDQYQSHLRQSAASEDDDMVPEPQLDAYVICRSKRYLGAFQLDDGGEEPVNIEADDLYALPYKSIKPLVETGQIDLV
;
A
#
# COMPACT_ATOMS: atom_id res chain seq x y z
N MET A 1 33.56 -14.47 -8.05
CA MET A 1 32.96 -15.81 -8.24
C MET A 1 32.43 -16.20 -6.88
N ASP A 2 31.16 -15.94 -6.65
CA ASP A 2 30.50 -16.24 -5.38
C ASP A 2 29.84 -17.61 -5.51
N ALA A 3 30.20 -18.54 -4.63
CA ALA A 3 30.03 -19.99 -4.83
C ALA A 3 28.57 -20.48 -4.75
N GLY A 4 27.60 -19.58 -4.59
CA GLY A 4 26.18 -19.91 -4.36
C GLY A 4 25.36 -20.17 -5.62
N LEU A 5 25.62 -19.46 -6.73
CA LEU A 5 24.79 -19.53 -7.94
C LEU A 5 25.24 -20.55 -8.99
N GLU A 6 26.45 -21.09 -8.86
CA GLU A 6 27.09 -21.94 -9.88
C GLU A 6 26.36 -23.28 -10.13
N LYS A 7 25.40 -23.66 -9.27
CA LYS A 7 24.75 -24.98 -9.29
C LYS A 7 23.31 -25.02 -9.79
N THR A 8 22.68 -23.89 -10.09
CA THR A 8 21.23 -23.88 -10.39
C THR A 8 20.89 -23.57 -11.84
N MET A 9 21.74 -22.90 -12.64
CA MET A 9 21.47 -22.67 -14.06
C MET A 9 22.72 -22.24 -14.85
N TYR A 10 23.16 -23.03 -15.84
CA TYR A 10 24.23 -22.66 -16.78
C TYR A 10 23.66 -21.90 -17.99
N ASP A 11 23.15 -20.68 -17.76
CA ASP A 11 22.79 -19.79 -18.87
C ASP A 11 23.93 -18.79 -19.10
N LEU A 12 24.39 -18.69 -20.35
CA LEU A 12 25.41 -17.75 -20.78
C LEU A 12 25.00 -16.30 -20.50
N ALA A 13 23.71 -15.99 -20.54
CA ALA A 13 23.18 -14.68 -20.17
C ALA A 13 23.42 -14.38 -18.68
N VAL A 14 23.18 -15.34 -17.78
CA VAL A 14 23.38 -15.19 -16.33
C VAL A 14 24.87 -15.04 -16.00
N VAL A 15 25.75 -15.79 -16.66
CA VAL A 15 27.20 -15.67 -16.49
C VAL A 15 27.72 -14.30 -16.96
N MET A 16 27.14 -13.73 -18.02
CA MET A 16 27.49 -12.39 -18.52
C MET A 16 26.91 -11.28 -17.63
N VAL A 17 25.74 -11.48 -17.04
CA VAL A 17 25.14 -10.59 -16.02
C VAL A 17 26.01 -10.56 -14.76
N GLU A 18 26.45 -11.71 -14.27
CA GLU A 18 27.34 -11.81 -13.10
C GLU A 18 28.72 -11.20 -13.40
N LYS A 19 29.33 -11.53 -14.54
CA LYS A 19 30.61 -10.92 -14.96
C LYS A 19 30.50 -9.41 -15.21
N GLY A 20 29.33 -8.93 -15.60
CA GLY A 20 29.05 -7.52 -15.87
C GLY A 20 28.71 -6.70 -14.62
N GLY A 21 28.46 -7.35 -13.48
CA GLY A 21 27.95 -6.70 -12.26
C GLY A 21 26.51 -6.19 -12.39
N ILE A 22 25.74 -6.73 -13.34
CA ILE A 22 24.39 -6.26 -13.68
C ILE A 22 23.43 -6.73 -12.58
N GLY A 23 22.83 -5.78 -11.84
CA GLY A 23 21.88 -6.06 -10.76
C GLY A 23 22.46 -6.09 -9.34
N LEU A 24 23.76 -5.80 -9.18
CA LEU A 24 24.39 -5.61 -7.87
C LEU A 24 24.58 -4.12 -7.60
N VAL A 25 24.05 -3.63 -6.48
CA VAL A 25 24.32 -2.26 -6.00
C VAL A 25 25.74 -2.22 -5.46
N ASP A 26 26.55 -1.27 -5.94
CA ASP A 26 27.89 -1.05 -5.39
C ASP A 26 27.78 -0.76 -3.88
N PRO A 27 28.54 -1.45 -3.01
CA PRO A 27 28.48 -1.24 -1.56
C PRO A 27 28.65 0.22 -1.13
N SER A 28 29.34 1.04 -1.93
CA SER A 28 29.49 2.48 -1.68
C SER A 28 28.22 3.30 -1.92
N GLN A 29 27.33 2.85 -2.82
CA GLN A 29 26.08 3.52 -3.17
C GLN A 29 24.88 3.02 -2.34
N ALA A 30 25.01 1.85 -1.70
CA ALA A 30 23.94 1.26 -0.87
C ALA A 30 23.48 2.21 0.27
N ALA A 31 24.42 2.95 0.86
CA ALA A 31 24.13 3.94 1.88
C ALA A 31 23.27 5.10 1.33
N ASP A 32 23.55 5.55 0.10
CA ASP A 32 22.80 6.65 -0.52
C ASP A 32 21.35 6.24 -0.82
N TYR A 33 21.13 5.02 -1.33
CA TYR A 33 19.79 4.45 -1.53
C TYR A 33 19.00 4.32 -0.22
N TYR A 34 19.66 3.81 0.83
CA TYR A 34 19.07 3.72 2.16
C TYR A 34 18.72 5.11 2.70
N GLU A 35 19.63 6.09 2.60
CA GLU A 35 19.39 7.47 3.00
C GLU A 35 18.24 8.13 2.24
N VAL A 36 18.04 7.83 0.95
CA VAL A 36 16.90 8.34 0.17
C VAL A 36 15.57 7.86 0.78
N MET A 37 15.46 6.57 1.08
CA MET A 37 14.26 5.96 1.67
C MET A 37 14.01 6.46 3.10
N HIS A 38 15.07 6.61 3.89
CA HIS A 38 14.97 6.96 5.31
C HIS A 38 14.86 8.47 5.57
N SER A 39 15.45 9.33 4.72
CA SER A 39 15.35 10.80 4.84
C SER A 39 13.90 11.29 4.71
N TYR A 40 13.08 10.66 3.87
CA TYR A 40 11.66 10.99 3.78
C TYR A 40 10.91 10.65 5.08
N LEU A 41 11.15 9.45 5.64
CA LEU A 41 10.49 9.03 6.87
C LEU A 41 10.88 9.95 8.05
N ALA A 42 12.15 10.34 8.11
CA ALA A 42 12.65 11.32 9.07
C ALA A 42 12.00 12.71 8.88
N ASP A 43 11.94 13.23 7.64
CA ASP A 43 11.26 14.50 7.30
C ASP A 43 9.74 14.43 7.59
N ALA A 44 9.15 13.24 7.52
CA ALA A 44 7.77 12.96 7.90
C ALA A 44 7.58 12.82 9.42
N GLY A 45 8.56 13.18 10.25
CA GLY A 45 8.45 13.14 11.71
C GLY A 45 8.45 11.74 12.31
N ILE A 46 8.84 10.72 11.54
CA ILE A 46 9.04 9.37 12.05
C ILE A 46 10.48 9.29 12.58
N THR A 47 10.70 9.79 13.79
CA THR A 47 12.01 9.68 14.46
C THR A 47 12.02 8.42 15.34
N GLY A 48 13.05 7.59 15.18
CA GLY A 48 13.21 6.34 15.95
C GLY A 48 13.22 5.09 15.09
N VAL A 49 14.12 5.03 14.11
CA VAL A 49 14.47 3.80 13.37
C VAL A 49 15.34 2.90 14.27
N LYS A 50 14.77 2.47 15.39
CA LYS A 50 15.22 1.27 16.11
C LYS A 50 14.05 0.32 16.03
N VAL A 51 13.91 -0.38 14.91
CA VAL A 51 14.01 -1.85 14.81
C VAL A 51 13.81 -2.22 13.33
N ASP A 52 14.89 -2.17 12.55
CA ASP A 52 14.95 -2.61 11.14
C ASP A 52 14.90 -4.13 10.94
N VAL A 53 14.56 -4.91 11.97
CA VAL A 53 14.46 -6.38 11.86
C VAL A 53 13.03 -6.88 12.11
N ILE A 54 12.25 -6.20 12.97
CA ILE A 54 10.88 -6.61 13.28
C ILE A 54 9.91 -6.17 12.20
N HIS A 55 10.17 -5.07 11.46
CA HIS A 55 9.28 -4.62 10.39
C HIS A 55 9.38 -5.50 9.12
N GLU A 56 10.58 -5.97 8.77
CA GLU A 56 10.76 -6.94 7.68
C GLU A 56 10.15 -8.29 8.05
N VAL A 57 10.36 -8.74 9.29
CA VAL A 57 9.76 -9.98 9.82
C VAL A 57 8.24 -9.85 9.95
N LEU A 58 7.66 -8.76 10.46
CA LEU A 58 6.21 -8.56 10.52
C LEU A 58 5.57 -8.38 9.14
N CYS A 59 6.26 -7.74 8.19
CA CYS A 59 5.81 -7.71 6.80
C CYS A 59 5.85 -9.10 6.17
N LEU A 60 6.88 -9.91 6.44
CA LEU A 60 6.95 -11.31 6.01
C LEU A 60 5.89 -12.17 6.71
N TYR A 61 5.65 -11.99 8.01
CA TYR A 61 4.59 -12.70 8.74
C TYR A 61 3.21 -12.27 8.27
N ALA A 62 3.00 -10.99 7.91
CA ALA A 62 1.77 -10.52 7.27
C ALA A 62 1.66 -11.01 5.82
N TYR A 63 2.76 -11.14 5.07
CA TYR A 63 2.79 -11.80 3.76
C TYR A 63 2.60 -13.31 3.86
N ILE A 64 2.94 -13.95 4.97
CA ILE A 64 2.73 -15.39 5.18
C ILE A 64 1.32 -15.65 5.74
N PHE A 65 0.75 -14.74 6.54
CA PHE A 65 -0.64 -14.84 7.04
C PHE A 65 -1.70 -14.26 6.09
N ILE A 66 -1.32 -13.43 5.12
CA ILE A 66 -2.24 -12.84 4.11
C ILE A 66 -1.86 -13.25 2.68
N GLY A 67 -0.62 -13.65 2.41
CA GLY A 67 -0.07 -13.79 1.06
C GLY A 67 0.24 -15.22 0.62
N ASP A 68 -0.69 -16.14 0.87
CA ASP A 68 -0.89 -17.31 -0.01
C ASP A 68 -2.35 -17.34 -0.50
N CYS A 69 -2.79 -16.20 -1.04
CA CYS A 69 -3.94 -16.12 -1.93
C CYS A 69 -3.54 -15.39 -3.21
N ASP A 70 -2.48 -15.87 -3.87
CA ASP A 70 -2.39 -15.75 -5.34
C ASP A 70 -3.40 -16.76 -5.93
N LEU A 71 -4.69 -16.53 -5.64
CA LEU A 71 -5.75 -17.22 -6.32
C LEU A 71 -5.79 -16.63 -7.73
N ARG A 72 -5.24 -17.39 -8.66
CA ARG A 72 -5.40 -17.24 -10.10
C ARG A 72 -6.89 -17.31 -10.45
N LEU A 73 -7.61 -16.21 -10.19
CA LEU A 73 -9.01 -16.01 -10.52
C LEU A 73 -9.09 -15.65 -12.00
N ASP A 74 -8.98 -16.68 -12.84
CA ASP A 74 -9.29 -16.56 -14.26
C ASP A 74 -10.81 -16.33 -14.43
N ARG A 75 -11.16 -15.08 -14.80
CA ARG A 75 -12.42 -14.66 -15.46
C ARG A 75 -13.75 -15.13 -14.83
N CYS A 76 -13.91 -15.02 -13.52
CA CYS A 76 -15.22 -15.11 -12.89
C CYS A 76 -15.35 -14.07 -11.78
N SER A 77 -16.36 -13.21 -11.87
CA SER A 77 -16.83 -12.42 -10.72
C SER A 77 -17.34 -13.38 -9.66
N VAL A 78 -16.62 -13.56 -8.55
CA VAL A 78 -17.03 -14.44 -7.46
C VAL A 78 -17.54 -13.59 -6.31
N ILE A 79 -18.80 -13.80 -5.93
CA ILE A 79 -19.35 -13.30 -4.66
C ILE A 79 -18.80 -14.21 -3.56
N ILE A 80 -18.00 -13.65 -2.65
CA ILE A 80 -17.47 -14.40 -1.51
C ILE A 80 -18.49 -14.29 -0.38
N ARG A 81 -19.51 -15.16 -0.38
CA ARG A 81 -20.46 -15.26 0.74
C ARG A 81 -19.85 -16.13 1.84
N GLU A 82 -19.50 -15.53 2.97
CA GLU A 82 -19.31 -16.28 4.21
C GLU A 82 -20.67 -16.82 4.68
N ASN A 83 -20.98 -18.08 4.32
CA ASN A 83 -22.14 -18.78 4.86
C ASN A 83 -21.88 -19.18 6.32
N HIS A 84 -22.09 -18.27 7.26
CA HIS A 84 -22.29 -18.62 8.67
C HIS A 84 -23.76 -18.41 9.05
N LYS A 85 -24.62 -19.30 8.56
CA LYS A 85 -25.97 -19.51 9.09
C LYS A 85 -26.22 -21.01 9.25
N GLU A 86 -25.88 -21.53 10.43
CA GLU A 86 -26.53 -22.73 10.96
C GLU A 86 -27.25 -22.40 12.26
N GLY A 87 -28.43 -23.00 12.42
CA GLY A 87 -29.54 -22.43 13.16
C GLY A 87 -29.46 -22.54 14.68
N ILE A 88 -30.05 -21.53 15.34
CA ILE A 88 -30.71 -21.70 16.63
C ILE A 88 -32.10 -21.09 16.49
N GLN A 89 -33.14 -21.93 16.56
CA GLN A 89 -34.54 -21.52 16.68
C GLN A 89 -34.68 -20.59 17.90
N ARG A 90 -35.01 -19.32 17.66
CA ARG A 90 -35.49 -18.42 18.70
C ARG A 90 -36.99 -18.57 18.83
N MET A 91 -37.41 -19.02 20.00
CA MET A 91 -38.78 -18.92 20.49
C MET A 91 -39.10 -17.44 20.72
N ASP A 92 -40.26 -17.03 20.22
CA ASP A 92 -40.80 -15.68 20.19
C ASP A 92 -41.03 -15.11 21.61
N LEU A 93 -40.49 -13.92 21.89
CA LEU A 93 -40.82 -13.07 23.04
C LEU A 93 -40.43 -11.61 22.75
N GLY A 94 -41.42 -10.80 22.36
CA GLY A 94 -41.70 -9.50 22.99
C GLY A 94 -40.79 -8.29 22.69
N ALA A 95 -41.33 -7.42 21.83
CA ALA A 95 -41.13 -5.97 21.69
C ALA A 95 -40.32 -5.20 22.76
N GLY A 96 -39.42 -4.33 22.28
CA GLY A 96 -38.93 -3.14 23.00
C GLY A 96 -37.46 -2.79 22.70
N GLU A 97 -37.23 -1.56 22.24
CA GLU A 97 -35.94 -0.83 22.19
C GLU A 97 -35.01 -1.05 20.96
N SER A 98 -35.22 -0.25 19.90
CA SER A 98 -34.27 -0.05 18.80
C SER A 98 -34.00 1.45 18.56
N SER A 99 -33.51 2.16 19.59
CA SER A 99 -33.04 3.56 19.42
C SER A 99 -31.68 3.85 20.08
N ALA A 100 -31.19 2.99 20.98
CA ALA A 100 -29.91 3.22 21.66
C ALA A 100 -28.67 2.71 20.91
N ALA A 101 -28.83 1.81 19.94
CA ALA A 101 -27.72 1.29 19.14
C ALA A 101 -27.26 2.29 18.07
N ASP A 102 -28.21 2.91 17.36
CA ASP A 102 -27.92 3.90 16.32
C ASP A 102 -27.33 5.21 16.91
N ASP A 103 -27.77 5.60 18.12
CA ASP A 103 -27.23 6.78 18.82
C ASP A 103 -25.82 6.55 19.41
N TYR A 104 -25.46 5.32 19.77
CA TYR A 104 -24.10 4.99 20.24
C TYR A 104 -23.08 4.96 19.09
N GLU A 105 -23.51 4.50 17.91
CA GLU A 105 -22.71 4.50 16.69
C GLU A 105 -22.51 5.91 16.11
N SER A 106 -23.50 6.81 16.28
CA SER A 106 -23.38 8.23 15.95
C SER A 106 -22.52 9.04 16.94
N LEU A 107 -22.35 8.57 18.19
CA LEU A 107 -21.47 9.18 19.20
C LEU A 107 -19.99 8.81 19.00
N MET A 108 -19.72 7.73 18.26
CA MET A 108 -18.42 7.46 17.66
C MET A 108 -18.33 8.22 16.34
N SER A 109 -18.10 9.54 16.41
CA SER A 109 -17.64 10.27 15.23
C SER A 109 -16.47 9.47 14.65
N THR A 110 -16.56 9.03 13.39
CA THR A 110 -15.55 8.17 12.75
C THR A 110 -14.17 8.69 13.11
N THR A 111 -13.45 7.93 13.93
CA THR A 111 -12.21 8.46 14.51
C THR A 111 -11.18 8.60 13.41
N ASP A 112 -10.24 9.53 13.54
CA ASP A 112 -9.14 9.67 12.57
C ASP A 112 -8.33 8.38 12.44
N ALA A 113 -8.32 7.56 13.48
CA ALA A 113 -7.75 6.22 13.45
C ALA A 113 -8.50 5.26 12.50
N GLU A 114 -9.83 5.29 12.45
CA GLU A 114 -10.64 4.48 11.55
C GLU A 114 -10.52 4.93 10.09
N LEU A 115 -10.53 6.25 9.87
CA LEU A 115 -10.28 6.83 8.55
C LEU A 115 -8.88 6.46 8.05
N LEU A 116 -7.86 6.57 8.90
CA LEU A 116 -6.50 6.16 8.55
C LEU A 116 -6.40 4.65 8.27
N LYS A 117 -7.15 3.83 9.02
CA LYS A 117 -7.21 2.38 8.78
C LYS A 117 -7.88 2.03 7.46
N SER A 118 -8.93 2.75 7.08
CA SER A 118 -9.57 2.61 5.75
C SER A 118 -8.61 3.03 4.64
N ALA A 119 -8.00 4.23 4.74
CA ALA A 119 -7.02 4.72 3.77
C ALA A 119 -5.83 3.76 3.61
N TRP A 120 -5.33 3.21 4.72
CA TRP A 120 -4.25 2.22 4.70
C TRP A 120 -4.62 0.93 3.99
N ARG A 121 -5.79 0.35 4.27
CA ARG A 121 -6.26 -0.87 3.57
C ARG A 121 -6.45 -0.64 2.08
N ASN A 122 -7.11 0.47 1.73
CA ASN A 122 -7.31 0.87 0.35
C ASN A 122 -5.99 1.03 -0.40
N GLU A 123 -5.02 1.71 0.23
CA GLU A 123 -3.69 1.84 -0.35
C GLU A 123 -2.98 0.48 -0.47
N LYS A 124 -3.08 -0.41 0.51
CA LYS A 124 -2.41 -1.71 0.44
C LYS A 124 -2.98 -2.61 -0.67
N ALA A 125 -4.29 -2.60 -0.87
CA ALA A 125 -4.97 -3.47 -1.83
C ALA A 125 -5.05 -2.90 -3.26
N ALA A 126 -4.94 -1.58 -3.42
CA ALA A 126 -5.01 -0.96 -4.76
C ALA A 126 -3.72 -1.23 -5.57
N PRO A 127 -3.82 -1.56 -6.88
CA PRO A 127 -2.66 -1.81 -7.74
C PRO A 127 -1.89 -0.51 -8.10
N GLU A 128 -2.55 0.63 -8.10
CA GLU A 128 -1.99 1.96 -8.38
C GLU A 128 -1.87 2.83 -7.12
N ILE A 129 -1.19 3.98 -7.23
CA ILE A 129 -1.09 4.97 -6.16
C ILE A 129 -2.40 5.75 -6.01
N LEU A 130 -2.97 5.75 -4.80
CA LEU A 130 -4.18 6.51 -4.49
C LEU A 130 -3.85 7.98 -4.16
N LYS A 131 -4.87 8.83 -4.08
CA LYS A 131 -4.73 10.23 -3.66
C LYS A 131 -4.23 10.32 -2.22
N PHE A 132 -3.19 11.12 -2.01
CA PHE A 132 -2.69 11.43 -0.66
C PHE A 132 -3.71 12.27 0.11
N ASP A 133 -4.14 11.77 1.27
CA ASP A 133 -5.00 12.50 2.19
C ASP A 133 -4.15 13.32 3.17
N ALA A 134 -3.80 14.54 2.75
CA ALA A 134 -2.94 15.42 3.53
C ALA A 134 -3.57 15.83 4.87
N ASP A 135 -4.88 16.08 4.86
CA ASP A 135 -5.60 16.57 6.04
C ASP A 135 -5.75 15.47 7.09
N LEU A 136 -6.06 14.24 6.67
CA LEU A 136 -6.08 13.07 7.56
C LEU A 136 -4.71 12.80 8.15
N VAL A 137 -3.66 12.72 7.32
CA VAL A 137 -2.30 12.46 7.80
C VAL A 137 -1.83 13.55 8.77
N GLN A 138 -2.11 14.82 8.48
CA GLN A 138 -1.73 15.92 9.36
C GLN A 138 -2.45 15.82 10.72
N ARG A 139 -3.76 15.57 10.74
CA ARG A 139 -4.52 15.43 11.98
C ARG A 139 -4.08 14.21 12.78
N SER A 140 -3.87 13.06 12.13
CA SER A 140 -3.34 11.86 12.79
C SER A 140 -1.96 12.10 13.41
N ARG A 141 -1.07 12.85 12.74
CA ARG A 141 0.23 13.23 13.30
C ARG A 141 0.12 14.11 14.53
N GLN A 142 -0.75 15.12 14.48
CA GLN A 142 -0.99 16.00 15.63
C GLN A 142 -1.57 15.22 16.81
N GLN A 143 -2.50 14.30 16.57
CA GLN A 143 -3.07 13.46 17.61
C GLN A 143 -2.02 12.54 18.24
N ILE A 144 -1.16 11.92 17.43
CA ILE A 144 -0.04 11.11 17.92
C ILE A 144 0.88 11.94 18.82
N GLN A 145 1.24 13.15 18.40
CA GLN A 145 2.11 14.03 19.18
C GLN A 145 1.48 14.41 20.54
N LEU A 146 0.18 14.73 20.55
CA LEU A 146 -0.53 15.04 21.81
C LEU A 146 -0.60 13.81 22.74
N MET A 147 -0.77 12.61 22.18
CA MET A 147 -0.75 11.37 22.96
C MET A 147 0.66 11.05 23.51
N GLU A 148 1.73 11.31 22.74
CA GLU A 148 3.12 11.19 23.23
C GLU A 148 3.34 12.09 24.45
N GLU A 149 2.97 13.38 24.33
CA GLU A 149 3.11 14.36 25.41
C GLU A 149 2.29 13.96 26.65
N MET A 150 1.06 13.48 26.46
CA MET A 150 0.19 13.00 27.54
C MET A 150 0.78 11.78 28.28
N VAL A 151 1.31 10.80 27.54
CA VAL A 151 1.93 9.61 28.14
C VAL A 151 3.17 9.98 28.94
N ASP A 152 3.98 10.92 28.44
CA ASP A 152 5.13 11.46 29.15
C ASP A 152 4.73 12.19 30.45
N GLU A 153 3.63 12.94 30.45
CA GLU A 153 3.09 13.58 31.64
C GLU A 153 2.56 12.57 32.67
N PHE A 154 1.83 11.53 32.23
CA PHE A 154 1.35 10.48 33.13
C PHE A 154 2.50 9.72 33.79
N ASN A 155 3.59 9.48 33.06
CA ASN A 155 4.82 8.93 33.61
C ASN A 155 5.43 9.82 34.70
N LYS A 156 5.46 11.14 34.50
CA LYS A 156 6.01 12.11 35.48
C LYS A 156 5.12 12.26 36.73
N ASN A 157 3.80 12.21 36.54
CA ASN A 157 2.83 12.45 37.60
C ASN A 157 2.54 11.21 38.45
N GLY A 158 3.14 10.06 38.14
CA GLY A 158 2.96 8.82 38.90
C GLY A 158 1.55 8.25 38.79
N VAL A 159 0.91 8.41 37.62
CA VAL A 159 -0.38 7.78 37.31
C VAL A 159 -0.23 6.25 37.36
N ASP A 160 -1.34 5.55 37.62
CA ASP A 160 -1.38 4.09 37.65
C ASP A 160 -0.66 3.45 36.43
N PRO A 161 0.28 2.52 36.65
CA PRO A 161 1.07 1.92 35.56
C PRO A 161 0.25 1.19 34.49
N LEU A 162 -0.91 0.63 34.83
CA LEU A 162 -1.76 -0.05 33.84
C LEU A 162 -2.38 0.98 32.88
N THR A 163 -2.79 2.13 33.41
CA THR A 163 -3.32 3.24 32.60
C THR A 163 -2.28 3.76 31.62
N VAL A 164 -1.06 4.01 32.09
CA VAL A 164 0.06 4.44 31.23
C VAL A 164 0.34 3.40 30.14
N SER A 165 0.39 2.11 30.50
CA SER A 165 0.62 1.02 29.56
C SER A 165 -0.47 0.94 28.47
N LEU A 166 -1.73 1.15 28.85
CA LEU A 166 -2.84 1.15 27.89
C LEU A 166 -2.69 2.26 26.85
N TYR A 167 -2.42 3.50 27.28
CA TYR A 167 -2.20 4.61 26.37
C TYR A 167 -0.95 4.44 25.50
N GLN A 168 0.13 3.88 26.05
CA GLN A 168 1.32 3.54 25.27
C GLN A 168 1.02 2.52 24.17
N MET A 169 0.26 1.45 24.47
CA MET A 169 -0.13 0.46 23.46
C MET A 169 -0.96 1.07 22.33
N ASP A 170 -1.90 1.95 22.65
CA ASP A 170 -2.74 2.60 21.63
C ASP A 170 -1.97 3.63 20.80
N LEU A 171 -1.01 4.32 21.43
CA LEU A 171 -0.05 5.17 20.74
C LEU A 171 0.79 4.37 19.74
N ASP A 172 1.38 3.26 20.18
CA ASP A 172 2.22 2.40 19.36
C ASP A 172 1.44 1.84 18.15
N ARG A 173 0.18 1.43 18.36
CA ARG A 173 -0.72 0.96 17.29
C ARG A 173 -0.99 2.05 16.25
N THR A 174 -1.30 3.26 16.70
CA THR A 174 -1.64 4.38 15.81
C THR A 174 -0.41 4.84 15.03
N MET A 175 0.76 4.88 15.68
CA MET A 175 2.01 5.15 15.00
C MET A 175 2.37 4.08 13.96
N PHE A 176 2.20 2.79 14.31
CA PHE A 176 2.43 1.69 13.39
C PHE A 176 1.55 1.84 12.14
N LEU A 177 0.27 2.15 12.33
CA LEU A 177 -0.68 2.33 11.24
C LEU A 177 -0.25 3.46 10.30
N LEU A 178 0.11 4.63 10.84
CA LEU A 178 0.58 5.77 10.06
C LEU A 178 1.89 5.44 9.30
N ARG A 179 2.84 4.80 9.97
CA ARG A 179 4.12 4.38 9.36
C ARG A 179 3.90 3.38 8.23
N SER A 180 3.02 2.40 8.46
CA SER A 180 2.68 1.39 7.46
C SER A 180 2.04 2.03 6.23
N TYR A 181 1.09 2.95 6.41
CA TYR A 181 0.49 3.71 5.31
C TYR A 181 1.53 4.45 4.47
N LEU A 182 2.38 5.26 5.11
CA LEU A 182 3.41 6.02 4.39
C LEU A 182 4.41 5.10 3.69
N ARG A 183 4.81 3.98 4.31
CA ARG A 183 5.74 3.03 3.70
C ARG A 183 5.15 2.29 2.50
N THR A 184 3.89 1.85 2.57
CA THR A 184 3.19 1.24 1.43
C THR A 184 3.14 2.19 0.23
N ARG A 185 2.91 3.48 0.48
CA ARG A 185 2.93 4.50 -0.58
C ARG A 185 4.31 4.66 -1.20
N LEU A 186 5.36 4.76 -0.39
CA LEU A 186 6.75 4.86 -0.90
C LEU A 186 7.12 3.66 -1.76
N GLN A 187 6.76 2.44 -1.36
CA GLN A 187 7.03 1.23 -2.15
C GLN A 187 6.36 1.28 -3.52
N LYS A 188 5.11 1.77 -3.61
CA LYS A 188 4.44 1.96 -4.90
C LYS A 188 5.10 3.07 -5.73
N ILE A 189 5.49 4.17 -5.10
CA ILE A 189 6.18 5.27 -5.77
C ILE A 189 7.52 4.79 -6.35
N GLU A 190 8.29 4.03 -5.59
CA GLU A 190 9.55 3.42 -6.03
C GLU A 190 9.33 2.48 -7.22
N LYS A 191 8.33 1.58 -7.12
CA LYS A 191 8.01 0.61 -8.18
C LYS A 191 7.58 1.25 -9.50
N TYR A 192 6.80 2.34 -9.43
CA TYR A 192 6.19 2.98 -10.60
C TYR A 192 6.74 4.40 -10.85
N VAL A 193 7.97 4.70 -10.40
CA VAL A 193 8.49 6.07 -10.34
C VAL A 193 8.48 6.79 -11.70
N PHE A 194 8.90 6.09 -12.77
CA PHE A 194 8.95 6.64 -14.13
C PHE A 194 7.55 6.82 -14.72
N HIS A 195 6.60 5.92 -14.43
CA HIS A 195 5.20 6.03 -14.87
C HIS A 195 4.50 7.21 -14.18
N ILE A 196 4.70 7.36 -12.87
CA ILE A 196 4.13 8.47 -12.07
C ILE A 196 4.67 9.82 -12.53
N GLN A 197 5.96 9.93 -12.89
CA GLN A 197 6.55 11.18 -13.38
C GLN A 197 6.02 11.63 -14.74
N LYS A 198 5.63 10.69 -15.62
CA LYS A 198 5.06 11.03 -16.93
C LYS A 198 3.61 11.51 -16.82
N THR A 199 2.87 10.99 -15.84
CA THR A 199 1.44 11.23 -15.70
C THR A 199 1.16 12.33 -14.67
N LEU A 200 0.77 13.52 -15.14
CA LEU A 200 0.53 14.69 -14.27
C LEU A 200 -0.54 14.43 -13.19
N GLU A 201 -1.60 13.67 -13.53
CA GLU A 201 -2.65 13.32 -12.57
C GLU A 201 -2.10 12.49 -11.40
N LEU A 202 -1.27 11.49 -11.69
CA LEU A 202 -0.61 10.67 -10.66
C LEU A 202 0.38 11.50 -9.84
N TRP A 203 1.14 12.37 -10.48
CA TRP A 203 2.06 13.28 -9.80
C TRP A 203 1.34 14.17 -8.77
N ASN A 204 0.14 14.65 -9.09
CA ASN A 204 -0.68 15.47 -8.21
C ASN A 204 -1.33 14.67 -7.06
N ARG A 205 -1.35 13.34 -7.13
CA ARG A 205 -1.80 12.47 -6.02
C ARG A 205 -0.75 12.34 -4.91
N LEU A 206 0.49 12.75 -5.13
CA LEU A 206 1.59 12.65 -4.16
C LEU A 206 1.65 13.87 -3.24
N SER A 207 2.12 13.65 -2.00
CA SER A 207 2.51 14.74 -1.10
C SER A 207 3.76 15.49 -1.62
N LYS A 208 4.01 16.71 -1.12
CA LYS A 208 5.22 17.47 -1.52
C LYS A 208 6.51 16.73 -1.18
N GLN A 209 6.53 16.05 -0.04
CA GLN A 209 7.65 15.24 0.41
C GLN A 209 7.81 13.99 -0.48
N GLU A 210 6.70 13.35 -0.87
CA GLU A 210 6.70 12.20 -1.79
C GLU A 210 7.21 12.61 -3.18
N GLN A 211 6.83 13.78 -3.68
CA GLN A 211 7.33 14.32 -4.94
C GLN A 211 8.85 14.59 -4.90
N LYS A 212 9.38 15.04 -3.75
CA LYS A 212 10.83 15.21 -3.55
C LYS A 212 11.54 13.85 -3.58
N PHE A 213 10.99 12.86 -2.87
CA PHE A 213 11.48 11.48 -2.88
C PHE A 213 11.47 10.88 -4.29
N ALA A 214 10.34 10.96 -5.01
CA ALA A 214 10.18 10.41 -6.35
C ALA A 214 11.19 11.01 -7.35
N ARG A 215 11.46 12.32 -7.26
CA ARG A 215 12.48 13.00 -8.08
C ARG A 215 13.88 12.46 -7.81
N ARG A 216 14.24 12.31 -6.53
CA ARG A 216 15.55 11.80 -6.11
C ARG A 216 15.71 10.33 -6.52
N CYS A 217 14.75 9.49 -6.19
CA CYS A 217 14.71 8.07 -6.54
C CYS A 217 14.87 7.83 -8.05
N ALA A 218 14.14 8.56 -8.90
CA ALA A 218 14.29 8.43 -10.35
C ALA A 218 15.68 8.85 -10.84
N GLY A 219 16.26 9.90 -10.26
CA GLY A 219 17.61 10.38 -10.60
C GLY A 219 18.68 9.35 -10.22
N ASP A 220 18.60 8.82 -8.99
CA ASP A 220 19.56 7.86 -8.46
C ASP A 220 19.48 6.54 -9.24
N LEU A 221 18.27 6.04 -9.51
CA LEU A 221 18.04 4.83 -10.29
C LEU A 221 18.57 4.99 -11.72
N LYS A 222 18.28 6.12 -12.37
CA LYS A 222 18.81 6.43 -13.71
C LYS A 222 20.34 6.43 -13.70
N HIS A 223 20.95 7.12 -12.74
CA HIS A 223 22.40 7.23 -12.64
C HIS A 223 23.07 5.86 -12.46
N HIS A 224 22.52 5.03 -11.58
CA HIS A 224 23.01 3.68 -11.34
C HIS A 224 22.86 2.79 -12.56
N LEU A 225 21.71 2.82 -13.27
CA LEU A 225 21.54 2.06 -14.51
C LEU A 225 22.55 2.49 -15.58
N GLU A 226 22.79 3.80 -15.71
CA GLU A 226 23.78 4.37 -16.63
C GLU A 226 25.21 3.90 -16.33
N GLN A 227 25.63 3.98 -15.06
CA GLN A 227 26.97 3.57 -14.63
C GLN A 227 27.18 2.06 -14.69
N SER A 228 26.21 1.28 -14.24
CA SER A 228 26.36 -0.16 -14.07
C SER A 228 26.26 -0.91 -15.39
N VAL A 229 25.31 -0.54 -16.26
CA VAL A 229 24.92 -1.34 -17.42
C VAL A 229 24.86 -0.53 -18.71
N LEU A 230 24.09 0.55 -18.75
CA LEU A 230 23.69 1.18 -20.01
C LEU A 230 24.89 1.77 -20.75
N SER A 231 25.87 2.36 -20.06
CA SER A 231 27.10 2.88 -20.68
C SER A 231 27.96 1.81 -21.37
N LYS A 232 27.75 0.53 -21.05
CA LYS A 232 28.47 -0.62 -21.64
C LYS A 232 27.70 -1.22 -22.82
N LEU A 233 26.45 -0.82 -23.04
CA LEU A 233 25.61 -1.34 -24.13
C LEU A 233 25.78 -0.50 -25.41
N PRO A 234 25.58 -1.11 -26.60
CA PRO A 234 25.53 -0.37 -27.87
C PRO A 234 24.48 0.75 -27.84
N ASP A 235 24.71 1.84 -28.57
CA ASP A 235 23.90 3.08 -28.54
C ASP A 235 22.39 2.85 -28.64
N GLN A 236 21.98 1.85 -29.43
CA GLN A 236 20.58 1.47 -29.60
C GLN A 236 19.88 0.88 -28.35
N TYR A 237 20.63 0.54 -27.29
CA TYR A 237 20.15 -0.09 -26.06
C TYR A 237 20.49 0.72 -24.78
N GLN A 238 20.93 1.98 -24.92
CA GLN A 238 21.37 2.80 -23.77
C GLN A 238 20.21 3.47 -23.02
N SER A 239 18.95 3.24 -23.42
CA SER A 239 17.78 3.81 -22.76
C SER A 239 17.32 2.94 -21.59
N HIS A 240 16.96 3.58 -20.46
CA HIS A 240 16.27 2.92 -19.35
C HIS A 240 14.74 2.92 -19.51
N LEU A 241 14.22 3.61 -20.51
CA LEU A 241 12.78 3.75 -20.76
C LEU A 241 12.30 2.86 -21.90
N ARG A 242 13.21 2.47 -22.81
CA ARG A 242 12.90 1.78 -24.06
C ARG A 242 13.77 0.56 -24.23
N GLN A 243 13.21 -0.52 -24.76
CA GLN A 243 13.93 -1.75 -25.06
C GLN A 243 14.94 -1.53 -26.17
N SER A 244 14.62 -0.70 -27.17
CA SER A 244 15.55 -0.36 -28.26
C SER A 244 15.27 1.04 -28.82
N ALA A 245 16.22 1.57 -29.59
CA ALA A 245 16.01 2.81 -30.35
C ALA A 245 14.90 2.72 -31.41
N ALA A 246 14.47 1.50 -31.77
CA ALA A 246 13.35 1.28 -32.70
C ALA A 246 11.98 1.26 -31.99
N SER A 247 11.95 1.19 -30.65
CA SER A 247 10.70 1.27 -29.89
C SER A 247 10.17 2.72 -29.92
N GLU A 248 8.93 2.89 -30.36
CA GLU A 248 8.25 4.19 -30.39
C GLU A 248 7.83 4.63 -28.99
N ASP A 249 7.39 3.66 -28.19
CA ASP A 249 6.89 3.82 -26.82
C ASP A 249 7.93 3.43 -25.76
N ASP A 250 7.69 3.89 -24.54
CA ASP A 250 8.52 3.57 -23.38
C ASP A 250 8.10 2.22 -22.76
N ASP A 251 8.31 1.17 -23.53
CA ASP A 251 7.96 -0.24 -23.29
C ASP A 251 8.67 -0.91 -22.11
N MET A 252 9.70 -0.27 -21.53
CA MET A 252 10.43 -0.78 -20.35
C MET A 252 9.99 -0.14 -19.04
N VAL A 253 8.97 0.73 -19.05
CA VAL A 253 8.44 1.36 -17.83
C VAL A 253 7.33 0.49 -17.22
N PRO A 254 7.50 0.02 -15.96
CA PRO A 254 6.45 -0.75 -15.28
C PRO A 254 5.20 0.10 -15.02
N GLU A 255 4.04 -0.46 -15.32
CA GLU A 255 2.73 0.16 -15.09
C GLU A 255 1.86 -0.70 -14.16
N PRO A 256 0.97 -0.07 -13.36
CA PRO A 256 0.05 -0.82 -12.51
C PRO A 256 -1.02 -1.54 -13.35
N GLN A 257 -1.28 -2.80 -13.01
CA GLN A 257 -2.31 -3.61 -13.68
C GLN A 257 -3.70 -3.25 -13.15
N LEU A 258 -4.42 -2.38 -13.86
CA LEU A 258 -5.76 -1.92 -13.43
C LEU A 258 -6.84 -3.01 -13.58
N ASP A 259 -6.63 -3.98 -14.46
CA ASP A 259 -7.57 -5.10 -14.66
C ASP A 259 -7.41 -6.21 -13.60
N ALA A 260 -6.48 -6.04 -12.64
CA ALA A 260 -6.30 -6.96 -11.54
C ALA A 260 -7.56 -7.03 -10.66
N TYR A 261 -7.93 -8.25 -10.26
CA TYR A 261 -9.04 -8.47 -9.33
C TYR A 261 -8.63 -8.08 -7.92
N VAL A 262 -9.48 -7.29 -7.27
CA VAL A 262 -9.32 -6.89 -5.87
C VAL A 262 -10.53 -7.31 -5.06
N ILE A 263 -10.30 -7.64 -3.80
CA ILE A 263 -11.38 -7.90 -2.85
C ILE A 263 -11.87 -6.57 -2.31
N CYS A 264 -13.18 -6.35 -2.41
CA CYS A 264 -13.81 -5.11 -2.02
C CYS A 264 -15.13 -5.35 -1.30
N ARG A 265 -15.52 -4.37 -0.48
CA ARG A 265 -16.76 -4.35 0.28
C ARG A 265 -17.45 -3.02 0.08
N SER A 266 -18.74 -3.06 -0.23
CA SER A 266 -19.53 -1.83 -0.38
C SER A 266 -20.04 -1.34 0.97
N LYS A 267 -19.97 -0.03 1.22
CA LYS A 267 -20.56 0.61 2.42
C LYS A 267 -22.07 0.76 2.33
N ARG A 268 -22.64 0.66 1.13
CA ARG A 268 -24.06 0.87 0.86
C ARG A 268 -24.52 0.04 -0.32
N TYR A 269 -25.84 -0.13 -0.45
CA TYR A 269 -26.41 -0.72 -1.65
C TYR A 269 -26.12 0.18 -2.87
N LEU A 270 -25.45 -0.38 -3.89
CA LEU A 270 -25.12 0.33 -5.14
C LEU A 270 -25.98 -0.13 -6.33
N GLY A 271 -26.85 -1.13 -6.13
CA GLY A 271 -27.72 -1.64 -7.16
C GLY A 271 -27.00 -2.42 -8.26
N ALA A 272 -27.67 -2.53 -9.41
CA ALA A 272 -27.15 -3.19 -10.60
C ALA A 272 -25.98 -2.38 -11.18
N PHE A 273 -24.76 -2.83 -10.90
CA PHE A 273 -23.51 -2.21 -11.35
C PHE A 273 -22.97 -2.95 -12.58
N GLN A 274 -22.67 -2.21 -13.64
CA GLN A 274 -22.11 -2.78 -14.85
C GLN A 274 -20.58 -2.79 -14.77
N LEU A 275 -19.98 -3.98 -14.83
CA LEU A 275 -18.54 -4.18 -14.63
C LEU A 275 -17.71 -3.83 -15.86
N ASP A 276 -18.27 -3.93 -17.07
CA ASP A 276 -17.55 -3.61 -18.30
C ASP A 276 -18.52 -3.20 -19.42
N ASP A 277 -18.00 -2.49 -20.43
CA ASP A 277 -18.76 -2.03 -21.60
C ASP A 277 -19.10 -3.20 -22.56
N GLY A 278 -18.59 -4.40 -22.29
CA GLY A 278 -18.69 -5.61 -23.12
C GLY A 278 -20.04 -6.35 -23.08
N GLY A 279 -21.05 -5.84 -22.37
CA GLY A 279 -22.40 -6.42 -22.34
C GLY A 279 -22.60 -7.60 -21.39
N GLU A 280 -21.75 -7.75 -20.36
CA GLU A 280 -22.00 -8.69 -19.26
C GLU A 280 -23.20 -8.26 -18.41
N GLU A 281 -23.86 -9.23 -17.76
CA GLU A 281 -24.99 -8.96 -16.87
C GLU A 281 -24.53 -8.08 -15.69
N PRO A 282 -25.30 -7.03 -15.35
CA PRO A 282 -24.92 -6.16 -14.25
C PRO A 282 -24.97 -6.94 -12.93
N VAL A 283 -23.93 -6.75 -12.11
CA VAL A 283 -23.82 -7.38 -10.79
C VAL A 283 -24.51 -6.49 -9.78
N ASN A 284 -25.45 -7.05 -9.01
CA ASN A 284 -26.09 -6.32 -7.92
C ASN A 284 -25.16 -6.27 -6.70
N ILE A 285 -24.69 -5.07 -6.35
CA ILE A 285 -23.77 -4.85 -5.21
C ILE A 285 -24.60 -4.48 -3.97
N GLU A 286 -24.70 -5.44 -3.07
CA GLU A 286 -25.31 -5.33 -1.75
C GLU A 286 -24.37 -4.63 -0.76
N ALA A 287 -24.95 -4.03 0.29
CA ALA A 287 -24.17 -3.46 1.38
C ALA A 287 -23.48 -4.57 2.18
N ASP A 288 -22.24 -4.32 2.63
CA ASP A 288 -21.42 -5.19 3.49
C ASP A 288 -21.01 -6.56 2.93
N ASP A 289 -21.51 -6.96 1.76
CA ASP A 289 -21.06 -8.16 1.05
C ASP A 289 -19.66 -7.96 0.42
N LEU A 290 -18.92 -9.08 0.32
CA LEU A 290 -17.58 -9.14 -0.26
C LEU A 290 -17.62 -9.57 -1.73
N TYR A 291 -16.90 -8.83 -2.55
CA TYR A 291 -16.82 -9.06 -4.00
C TYR A 291 -15.37 -9.07 -4.47
N ALA A 292 -15.03 -9.99 -5.37
CA ALA A 292 -13.79 -9.95 -6.15
C ALA A 292 -14.10 -9.36 -7.53
N LEU A 293 -13.69 -8.12 -7.77
CA LEU A 293 -14.00 -7.36 -8.99
C LEU A 293 -12.72 -6.76 -9.61
N PRO A 294 -12.65 -6.55 -10.94
CA PRO A 294 -11.56 -5.82 -11.56
C PRO A 294 -11.45 -4.40 -10.99
N TYR A 295 -10.24 -4.00 -10.57
CA TYR A 295 -10.03 -2.70 -9.94
C TYR A 295 -10.44 -1.53 -10.86
N LYS A 296 -10.17 -1.63 -12.16
CA LYS A 296 -10.52 -0.63 -13.18
C LYS A 296 -11.99 -0.22 -13.11
N SER A 297 -12.90 -1.18 -12.94
CA SER A 297 -14.34 -0.95 -12.93
C SER A 297 -14.81 -0.25 -11.66
N ILE A 298 -14.19 -0.57 -10.50
CA ILE A 298 -14.59 -0.01 -9.20
C ILE A 298 -13.76 1.19 -8.76
N LYS A 299 -12.69 1.55 -9.47
CA LYS A 299 -11.81 2.70 -9.19
C LYS A 299 -12.57 3.98 -8.81
N PRO A 300 -13.56 4.48 -9.57
CA PRO A 300 -14.28 5.70 -9.18
C PRO A 300 -15.08 5.55 -7.88
N LEU A 301 -15.54 4.34 -7.56
CA LEU A 301 -16.27 4.05 -6.32
C LEU A 301 -15.32 4.00 -5.11
N VAL A 302 -14.10 3.53 -5.31
CA VAL A 302 -13.02 3.60 -4.31
C VAL A 302 -12.60 5.04 -4.07
N GLU A 303 -12.42 5.84 -5.12
CA GLU A 303 -12.04 7.27 -5.02
C GLU A 303 -13.13 8.13 -4.34
N THR A 304 -14.40 7.77 -4.52
CA THR A 304 -15.54 8.43 -3.85
C THR A 304 -15.83 7.86 -2.45
N GLY A 305 -15.09 6.84 -2.00
CA GLY A 305 -15.21 6.23 -0.68
C GLY A 305 -16.47 5.37 -0.48
N GLN A 306 -17.17 5.00 -1.56
CA GLN A 306 -18.36 4.15 -1.52
C GLN A 306 -18.01 2.66 -1.34
N ILE A 307 -16.85 2.27 -1.86
CA ILE A 307 -16.28 0.93 -1.72
C ILE A 307 -14.96 1.04 -0.95
N ASP A 308 -14.79 0.15 0.03
CA ASP A 308 -13.50 -0.08 0.68
C ASP A 308 -12.88 -1.36 0.12
N LEU A 309 -11.56 -1.35 -0.05
CA LEU A 309 -10.79 -2.55 -0.35
C LEU A 309 -10.41 -3.26 0.96
N VAL A 310 -10.24 -4.57 0.88
CA VAL A 310 -10.00 -5.44 2.05
C VAL A 310 -8.55 -5.88 2.13
#